data_AF-A0A9N8RJU1-F1
#
_entry.id   AF-A0A9N8RJU1-F1
#
_cell.length_a   1.000
_cell.length_b   1.000
_cell.length_c   1.000
_cell.angle_alpha   90.00
_cell.angle_beta   90.00
_cell.angle_gamma   90.00
#
_symmetry.space_group_name_H-M   'P 1'
#
loop_
_entity.id
_entity.type
_entity.pdbx_description
1 polymer ?
#
loop_
_entity_poly.entity_id
_entity_poly.type
_entity_poly.pdbx_seq_one_letter_code
_entity_poly.pdbx_strand_id
1 'polypeptide(L)'
;MSDHSSQILFHRRAHAYGDLVYNSIVPEARTIMGSGQFNLESLGNLRAVSPNWPTQAGVYLIIYEDFGGVTIGSTTYRIALYFGQTVQFYGRLNQHQQGAQTKTSAHYRLAKKAGTMRMVPIILSPGGIVPESFLDIAEFSMVCLFRTWFSALFRPSETSAVGAYATDFDACIAFSSLMRDVSLRTGWAPGRTYGVNWQTPILTHPRPDFQWTSWYLEGKDLYVYRTRRQIKISPGHVEIHWQSGREVSIPAAVAREAGFEHNQSIHLVVEIKKKNGEYLTHPFRFMRFPPQIGLNPELEKLRSMAVRIEWVNEQGNWKSYYLEREKTWQPMPNSTVPAIYRHALFIMCNVEQTVFNNPPAWTLPTAPARVNFLRYNHMQQKLVVEVRPLRHRQWPPDNTIAQNTQRLEHMFPPGPNSDTIIGERPGKAFLGNFRTACDLCFSQSTTTKCQYDSTTHTCQNCRRLNRPCTFSRSGNLIQDFVYGQRLEELGIAPHMARSGSMTNDMERAPFDPSIEEEEHANLAAD
;
A
#
# COMPACT_ATOMS: atom_id res chain seq x y z
N MET A 1 0.25 -15.79 1.52
CA MET A 1 1.07 -16.94 1.95
C MET A 1 2.53 -16.67 1.59
N SER A 2 3.49 -16.76 2.51
CA SER A 2 4.93 -16.67 2.16
C SER A 2 5.34 -17.82 1.22
N ASP A 3 6.41 -17.67 0.43
CA ASP A 3 6.89 -18.76 -0.45
C ASP A 3 7.33 -19.97 0.38
N HIS A 4 8.00 -19.74 1.51
CA HIS A 4 8.47 -20.79 2.40
C HIS A 4 7.31 -21.60 3.00
N SER A 5 6.26 -20.93 3.52
CA SER A 5 5.09 -21.61 4.06
C SER A 5 4.27 -22.32 2.97
N SER A 6 4.17 -21.73 1.76
CA SER A 6 3.51 -22.36 0.61
C SER A 6 4.22 -23.63 0.16
N GLN A 7 5.55 -23.61 0.12
CA GLN A 7 6.34 -24.78 -0.22
C GLN A 7 6.11 -25.94 0.74
N ILE A 8 5.80 -25.66 2.02
CA ILE A 8 5.57 -26.68 3.03
C ILE A 8 4.11 -27.16 3.05
N LEU A 9 3.14 -26.24 3.05
CA LEU A 9 1.71 -26.57 3.09
C LEU A 9 1.27 -27.38 1.87
N PHE A 10 1.89 -27.16 0.72
CA PHE A 10 1.63 -27.90 -0.51
C PHE A 10 2.74 -28.91 -0.85
N HIS A 11 3.66 -29.18 0.09
CA HIS A 11 4.67 -30.22 -0.10
C HIS A 11 4.04 -31.61 -0.04
N ARG A 12 4.62 -32.57 -0.77
CA ARG A 12 4.29 -34.00 -0.63
C ARG A 12 4.43 -34.56 0.80
N ARG A 13 5.21 -33.90 1.66
CA ARG A 13 5.40 -34.24 3.09
C ARG A 13 4.65 -33.31 4.06
N ALA A 14 3.64 -32.57 3.61
CA ALA A 14 2.85 -31.70 4.48
C ALA A 14 2.24 -32.46 5.67
N HIS A 15 1.83 -33.72 5.46
CA HIS A 15 1.33 -34.60 6.52
C HIS A 15 2.33 -34.76 7.67
N ALA A 16 3.63 -34.90 7.39
CA ALA A 16 4.64 -35.06 8.43
C ALA A 16 4.80 -33.80 9.30
N TYR A 17 4.58 -32.60 8.73
CA TYR A 17 4.50 -31.37 9.51
C TYR A 17 3.22 -31.32 10.36
N GLY A 18 2.09 -31.77 9.80
CA GLY A 18 0.84 -31.93 10.55
C GLY A 18 1.00 -32.86 11.76
N ASP A 19 1.64 -34.01 11.57
CA ASP A 19 1.94 -34.97 12.64
C ASP A 19 2.86 -34.34 13.70
N LEU A 20 3.88 -33.60 13.27
CA LEU A 20 4.78 -32.89 14.19
C LEU A 20 4.02 -31.86 15.04
N VAL A 21 3.16 -31.06 14.41
CA VAL A 21 2.30 -30.07 15.10
C VAL A 21 1.37 -30.77 16.07
N TYR A 22 0.65 -31.80 15.62
CA TYR A 22 -0.28 -32.59 16.46
C TYR A 22 0.43 -33.18 17.67
N ASN A 23 1.60 -33.80 17.46
CA ASN A 23 2.40 -34.41 18.53
C ASN A 23 3.00 -33.38 19.49
N SER A 24 3.07 -32.11 19.09
CA SER A 24 3.57 -30.99 19.89
C SER A 24 2.46 -30.24 20.66
N ILE A 25 1.18 -30.58 20.43
CA ILE A 25 0.07 -30.08 21.24
C ILE A 25 0.21 -30.60 22.67
N VAL A 26 0.09 -29.70 23.66
CA VAL A 26 0.21 -30.08 25.08
C VAL A 26 -0.83 -31.15 25.44
N PRO A 27 -0.49 -32.18 26.25
CA PRO A 27 -1.35 -33.34 26.46
C PRO A 27 -2.76 -32.99 26.92
N GLU A 28 -2.89 -32.05 27.85
CA GLU A 28 -4.17 -31.61 28.41
C GLU A 28 -5.05 -30.95 27.35
N ALA A 29 -4.47 -30.12 26.48
CA ALA A 29 -5.18 -29.49 25.38
C ALA A 29 -5.59 -30.56 24.34
N ARG A 30 -4.73 -31.54 24.07
CA ARG A 30 -5.05 -32.66 23.18
C ARG A 30 -6.21 -33.48 23.71
N THR A 31 -6.26 -33.74 25.01
CA THR A 31 -7.39 -34.43 25.66
C THR A 31 -8.69 -33.65 25.50
N ILE A 32 -8.68 -32.34 25.73
CA ILE A 32 -9.86 -31.48 25.57
C ILE A 32 -10.33 -31.46 24.11
N MET A 33 -9.40 -31.28 23.17
CA MET A 33 -9.72 -31.10 21.75
C MET A 33 -9.97 -32.41 20.99
N GLY A 34 -9.59 -33.56 21.57
CA GLY A 34 -9.51 -34.84 20.88
C GLY A 34 -10.84 -35.40 20.38
N SER A 35 -11.95 -35.07 21.05
CA SER A 35 -13.31 -35.45 20.60
C SER A 35 -13.80 -34.59 19.42
N GLY A 36 -13.19 -33.42 19.21
CA GLY A 36 -13.68 -32.40 18.29
C GLY A 36 -15.00 -31.71 18.68
N GLN A 37 -15.63 -32.17 19.75
CA GLN A 37 -16.84 -31.62 20.34
C GLN A 37 -16.51 -31.28 21.79
N PHE A 38 -16.07 -30.04 22.00
CA PHE A 38 -15.64 -29.56 23.31
C PHE A 38 -16.12 -28.14 23.56
N ASN A 39 -16.28 -27.83 24.84
CA ASN A 39 -16.60 -26.49 25.28
C ASN A 39 -15.31 -25.64 25.32
N LEU A 40 -15.37 -24.44 24.74
CA LEU A 40 -14.27 -23.48 24.75
C LEU A 40 -13.86 -23.08 26.17
N GLU A 41 -14.84 -23.00 27.10
CA GLU A 41 -14.56 -22.74 28.51
C GLU A 41 -13.62 -23.80 29.12
N SER A 42 -13.62 -25.03 28.61
CA SER A 42 -12.72 -26.09 29.07
C SER A 42 -11.25 -25.78 28.78
N LEU A 43 -10.94 -24.98 27.74
CA LEU A 43 -9.58 -24.50 27.50
C LEU A 43 -9.11 -23.51 28.57
N GLY A 44 -10.06 -22.86 29.25
CA GLY A 44 -9.81 -22.09 30.46
C GLY A 44 -9.29 -22.94 31.62
N ASN A 45 -9.32 -24.28 31.56
CA ASN A 45 -8.72 -25.13 32.60
C ASN A 45 -7.22 -25.40 32.37
N LEU A 46 -6.68 -25.07 31.19
CA LEU A 46 -5.27 -25.27 30.88
C LEU A 46 -4.38 -24.38 31.75
N ARG A 47 -3.19 -24.89 32.11
CA ARG A 47 -2.23 -24.13 32.92
C ARG A 47 -1.88 -22.81 32.24
N ALA A 48 -2.24 -21.70 32.89
CA ALA A 48 -1.94 -20.37 32.38
C ALA A 48 -0.44 -20.05 32.45
N VAL A 49 0.02 -19.21 31.53
CA VAL A 49 1.36 -18.61 31.58
C VAL A 49 1.53 -17.85 32.88
N SER A 50 2.65 -18.06 33.57
CA SER A 50 3.00 -17.41 34.83
C SER A 50 4.43 -16.84 34.77
N PRO A 51 4.85 -16.01 35.75
CA PRO A 51 6.20 -15.43 35.76
C PRO A 51 7.34 -16.44 35.64
N ASN A 52 7.12 -17.66 36.11
CA ASN A 52 8.10 -18.74 36.12
C ASN A 52 7.95 -19.69 34.93
N TRP A 53 7.27 -19.28 33.86
CA TRP A 53 7.13 -20.11 32.66
C TRP A 53 8.49 -20.25 31.95
N PRO A 54 8.90 -21.46 31.54
CA PRO A 54 10.20 -21.68 30.91
C PRO A 54 10.31 -20.95 29.55
N THR A 55 11.53 -20.56 29.21
CA THR A 55 11.86 -20.07 27.86
C THR A 55 11.78 -21.25 26.88
N GLN A 56 10.75 -21.25 26.05
CA GLN A 56 10.50 -22.28 25.06
C GLN A 56 9.70 -21.69 23.90
N ALA A 57 10.05 -22.08 22.68
CA ALA A 57 9.28 -21.78 21.48
C ALA A 57 7.91 -22.48 21.51
N GLY A 58 6.85 -21.80 21.11
CA GLY A 58 5.54 -22.40 21.00
C GLY A 58 4.43 -21.43 20.60
N VAL A 59 3.21 -21.95 20.58
CA VAL A 59 1.99 -21.24 20.24
C VAL A 59 1.11 -21.15 21.49
N TYR A 60 0.61 -19.94 21.77
CA TYR A 60 -0.35 -19.66 22.83
C TYR A 60 -1.72 -19.30 22.27
N LEU A 61 -2.74 -19.52 23.10
CA LEU A 61 -4.08 -18.98 22.99
C LEU A 61 -4.27 -17.93 24.09
N ILE A 62 -4.80 -16.76 23.75
CA ILE A 62 -5.38 -15.82 24.72
C ILE A 62 -6.89 -15.95 24.67
N ILE A 63 -7.49 -16.10 25.85
CA ILE A 63 -8.93 -16.14 26.07
C ILE A 63 -9.30 -14.83 26.75
N TYR A 64 -10.20 -14.09 26.12
CA TYR A 64 -10.81 -12.88 26.65
C TYR A 64 -12.24 -13.15 27.09
N GLU A 65 -12.58 -12.71 28.29
CA GLU A 65 -13.92 -12.84 28.88
C GLU A 65 -14.33 -11.49 29.49
N ASP A 66 -15.60 -11.38 29.88
CA ASP A 66 -16.14 -10.20 30.58
C ASP A 66 -16.02 -8.87 29.80
N PHE A 67 -15.97 -8.90 28.48
CA PHE A 67 -15.86 -7.70 27.62
C PHE A 67 -17.22 -7.11 27.21
N GLY A 68 -18.31 -7.49 27.88
CA GLY A 68 -19.68 -7.08 27.56
C GLY A 68 -20.35 -7.86 26.42
N GLY A 69 -19.58 -8.72 25.74
CA GLY A 69 -20.04 -9.53 24.61
C GLY A 69 -20.10 -8.75 23.29
N VAL A 70 -19.98 -9.47 22.17
CA VAL A 70 -20.13 -8.91 20.82
C VAL A 70 -21.27 -9.67 20.14
N THR A 71 -22.25 -8.96 19.59
CA THR A 71 -23.37 -9.59 18.88
C THR A 71 -23.17 -9.47 17.38
N ILE A 72 -23.15 -10.61 16.68
CA ILE A 72 -23.07 -10.67 15.21
C ILE A 72 -24.29 -11.45 14.72
N GLY A 73 -25.13 -10.81 13.90
CA GLY A 73 -26.44 -11.36 13.54
C GLY A 73 -27.27 -11.67 14.79
N SER A 74 -27.68 -12.93 14.94
CA SER A 74 -28.46 -13.42 16.10
C SER A 74 -27.60 -14.04 17.22
N THR A 75 -26.27 -14.05 17.09
CA THR A 75 -25.37 -14.72 18.05
C THR A 75 -24.60 -13.70 18.88
N THR A 76 -24.68 -13.80 20.20
CA THR A 76 -23.84 -13.03 21.13
C THR A 76 -22.66 -13.88 21.60
N TYR A 77 -21.46 -13.42 21.29
CA TYR A 77 -20.20 -14.03 21.68
C TYR A 77 -19.74 -13.44 23.00
N ARG A 78 -19.56 -14.31 24.02
CA ARG A 78 -19.08 -13.93 25.35
C ARG A 78 -17.60 -14.24 25.59
N ILE A 79 -17.00 -15.00 24.68
CA ILE A 79 -15.59 -15.39 24.69
C ILE A 79 -14.97 -14.97 23.37
N ALA A 80 -13.82 -14.30 23.46
CA ALA A 80 -13.00 -13.93 22.31
C ALA A 80 -11.63 -14.59 22.38
N LEU A 81 -11.11 -15.02 21.24
CA LEU A 81 -9.89 -15.83 21.16
C LEU A 81 -8.83 -15.20 20.24
N TYR A 82 -7.58 -15.27 20.68
CA TYR A 82 -6.41 -14.86 19.91
C TYR A 82 -5.31 -15.94 19.96
N PHE A 83 -4.81 -16.38 18.81
CA PHE A 83 -3.61 -17.21 18.75
C PHE A 83 -2.36 -16.40 18.42
N GLY A 84 -1.21 -16.80 18.95
CA GLY A 84 0.08 -16.25 18.54
C GLY A 84 1.25 -17.14 18.93
N GLN A 85 2.42 -16.86 18.36
CA GLN A 85 3.67 -17.56 18.69
C GLN A 85 4.65 -16.73 19.52
N THR A 86 5.53 -17.40 20.26
CA THR A 86 6.60 -16.79 21.06
C THR A 86 7.69 -17.80 21.41
N VAL A 87 8.90 -17.30 21.73
CA VAL A 87 9.96 -18.07 22.41
C VAL A 87 10.06 -17.78 23.91
N GLN A 88 9.35 -16.75 24.37
CA GLN A 88 9.31 -16.31 25.76
C GLN A 88 7.85 -15.99 26.14
N PHE A 89 7.14 -16.97 26.68
CA PHE A 89 5.71 -16.85 26.98
C PHE A 89 5.40 -15.71 27.96
N TYR A 90 6.10 -15.64 29.09
CA TYR A 90 5.84 -14.60 30.10
C TYR A 90 6.15 -13.18 29.57
N GLY A 91 7.28 -13.02 28.86
CA GLY A 91 7.61 -11.76 28.21
C GLY A 91 6.53 -11.32 27.22
N ARG A 92 5.98 -12.26 26.44
CA ARG A 92 4.90 -11.98 25.50
C ARG A 92 3.56 -11.69 26.18
N LEU A 93 3.24 -12.36 27.29
CA LEU A 93 2.08 -12.02 28.12
C LEU A 93 2.15 -10.58 28.62
N ASN A 94 3.30 -10.16 29.17
CA ASN A 94 3.51 -8.79 29.63
C ASN A 94 3.35 -7.77 28.50
N GLN A 95 3.86 -8.07 27.30
CA GLN A 95 3.67 -7.22 26.12
C GLN A 95 2.18 -7.05 25.77
N HIS A 96 1.38 -8.11 25.84
CA HIS A 96 -0.06 -8.02 25.58
C HIS A 96 -0.79 -7.23 26.67
N GLN A 97 -0.43 -7.42 27.94
CA GLN A 97 -1.00 -6.65 29.06
C GLN A 97 -0.70 -5.15 28.94
N GLN A 98 0.55 -4.79 28.60
CA GLN A 98 0.93 -3.39 28.32
C GLN A 98 0.25 -2.86 27.06
N GLY A 99 0.13 -3.70 26.02
CA GLY A 99 -0.54 -3.37 24.78
C GLY A 99 -2.02 -3.06 24.98
N ALA A 100 -2.73 -3.77 25.85
CA ALA A 100 -4.13 -3.51 26.18
C ALA A 100 -4.35 -2.11 26.80
N GLN A 101 -3.30 -1.52 27.39
CA GLN A 101 -3.35 -0.18 27.96
C GLN A 101 -2.96 0.92 26.95
N THR A 102 -2.05 0.60 26.02
CA THR A 102 -1.36 1.59 25.18
C THR A 102 -1.78 1.57 23.71
N LYS A 103 -2.25 0.43 23.20
CA LYS A 103 -2.54 0.22 21.78
C LYS A 103 -4.03 0.24 21.50
N THR A 104 -4.38 0.63 20.27
CA THR A 104 -5.77 0.84 19.83
C THR A 104 -6.19 -0.10 18.68
N SER A 105 -5.40 -1.14 18.38
CA SER A 105 -5.81 -2.15 17.38
C SER A 105 -7.08 -2.88 17.83
N ALA A 106 -7.81 -3.49 16.89
CA ALA A 106 -9.05 -4.22 17.19
C ALA A 106 -8.90 -5.23 18.34
N HIS A 107 -7.85 -6.04 18.29
CA HIS A 107 -7.46 -6.97 19.36
C HIS A 107 -7.25 -6.27 20.71
N TYR A 108 -6.49 -5.17 20.76
CA TYR A 108 -6.20 -4.48 22.02
C TYR A 108 -7.38 -3.66 22.56
N ARG A 109 -8.30 -3.19 21.72
CA ARG A 109 -9.55 -2.55 22.17
C ARG A 109 -10.47 -3.55 22.87
N LEU A 110 -10.58 -4.77 22.35
CA LEU A 110 -11.30 -5.84 23.04
C LEU A 110 -10.56 -6.20 24.34
N ALA A 111 -9.24 -6.36 24.29
CA ALA A 111 -8.44 -6.65 25.48
C ALA A 111 -8.61 -5.60 26.59
N LYS A 112 -8.75 -4.31 26.22
CA LYS A 112 -9.01 -3.21 27.16
C LYS A 112 -10.38 -3.29 27.84
N LYS A 113 -11.38 -3.84 27.16
CA LYS A 113 -12.74 -4.03 27.69
C LYS A 113 -12.87 -5.31 28.51
N ALA A 114 -12.03 -6.30 28.25
CA ALA A 114 -12.11 -7.60 28.91
C ALA A 114 -11.73 -7.50 30.40
N GLY A 115 -12.61 -7.98 31.28
CA GLY A 115 -12.30 -8.14 32.70
C GLY A 115 -11.28 -9.26 32.94
N THR A 116 -11.24 -10.25 32.03
CA THR A 116 -10.34 -11.39 32.11
C THR A 116 -9.55 -11.55 30.82
N MET A 117 -8.22 -11.65 30.93
CA MET A 117 -7.31 -12.01 29.84
C MET A 117 -6.38 -13.13 30.29
N ARG A 118 -6.61 -14.35 29.78
CA ARG A 118 -5.83 -15.53 30.15
C ARG A 118 -5.03 -16.05 28.95
N MET A 119 -3.70 -16.13 29.09
CA MET A 119 -2.84 -16.78 28.09
C MET A 119 -2.52 -18.21 28.51
N VAL A 120 -2.81 -19.17 27.64
CA VAL A 120 -2.51 -20.60 27.82
C VAL A 120 -1.66 -21.12 26.65
N PRO A 121 -0.58 -21.86 26.90
CA PRO A 121 0.18 -22.51 25.83
C PRO A 121 -0.60 -23.71 25.28
N ILE A 122 -0.69 -23.81 23.96
CA ILE A 122 -1.40 -24.90 23.27
C ILE A 122 -0.41 -25.85 22.59
N ILE A 123 0.66 -25.31 22.03
CA ILE A 123 1.71 -26.07 21.34
C ILE A 123 3.06 -25.66 21.91
N LEU A 124 3.87 -26.65 22.28
CA LEU A 124 5.24 -26.43 22.72
C LEU A 124 6.18 -27.09 21.72
N SER A 125 7.23 -26.36 21.33
CA SER A 125 8.24 -26.86 20.42
C SER A 125 8.85 -28.16 20.96
N PRO A 126 8.95 -29.23 20.16
CA PRO A 126 9.26 -30.59 20.63
C PRO A 126 10.70 -30.81 21.13
N GLY A 127 11.49 -29.75 21.32
CA GLY A 127 12.93 -29.82 21.59
C GLY A 127 13.74 -30.22 20.35
N GLY A 128 15.06 -30.01 20.40
CA GLY A 128 15.95 -30.32 19.26
C GLY A 128 15.89 -29.32 18.10
N ILE A 129 16.31 -29.74 16.91
CA ILE A 129 16.28 -28.90 15.69
C ILE A 129 14.84 -28.82 15.19
N VAL A 130 14.22 -27.67 15.37
CA VAL A 130 12.85 -27.39 14.98
C VAL A 130 12.87 -26.66 13.64
N PRO A 131 12.10 -27.09 12.63
CA PRO A 131 12.07 -26.39 11.34
C PRO A 131 11.69 -24.93 11.53
N GLU A 132 12.33 -24.03 10.78
CA GLU A 132 12.11 -22.58 10.87
C GLU A 132 10.62 -22.19 10.72
N SER A 133 9.89 -22.89 9.84
CA SER A 133 8.45 -22.72 9.61
C SER A 133 7.52 -23.37 10.63
N PHE A 134 8.04 -24.12 11.61
CA PHE A 134 7.20 -24.90 12.52
C PHE A 134 6.18 -24.02 13.24
N LEU A 135 6.63 -22.90 13.81
CA LEU A 135 5.75 -22.00 14.55
C LEU A 135 4.70 -21.36 13.63
N ASP A 136 5.11 -20.91 12.43
CA ASP A 136 4.20 -20.29 11.47
C ASP A 136 3.06 -21.24 11.06
N ILE A 137 3.41 -22.50 10.77
CA ILE A 137 2.44 -23.55 10.42
C ILE A 137 1.57 -23.90 11.62
N ALA A 138 2.16 -24.02 12.81
CA ALA A 138 1.46 -24.34 14.04
C ALA A 138 0.43 -23.26 14.42
N GLU A 139 0.83 -21.98 14.43
CA GLU A 139 -0.05 -20.84 14.70
C GLU A 139 -1.16 -20.79 13.66
N PHE A 140 -0.80 -20.85 12.37
CA PHE A 140 -1.78 -20.79 11.29
C PHE A 140 -2.80 -21.93 11.36
N SER A 141 -2.36 -23.16 11.67
CA SER A 141 -3.24 -24.31 11.81
C SER A 141 -4.24 -24.11 12.95
N MET A 142 -3.79 -23.58 14.09
CA MET A 142 -4.67 -23.30 15.22
C MET A 142 -5.64 -22.15 14.92
N VAL A 143 -5.19 -21.11 14.21
CA VAL A 143 -6.07 -20.03 13.74
C VAL A 143 -7.18 -20.58 12.84
N CYS A 144 -6.83 -21.49 11.93
CA CYS A 144 -7.81 -22.18 11.08
C CYS A 144 -8.79 -23.01 11.91
N LEU A 145 -8.28 -23.94 12.71
CA LEU A 145 -9.08 -24.85 13.52
C LEU A 145 -10.10 -24.07 14.37
N PHE A 146 -9.64 -23.09 15.14
CA PHE A 146 -10.50 -22.32 16.02
C PHE A 146 -11.24 -21.16 15.36
N ARG A 147 -11.05 -20.94 14.05
CA ARG A 147 -11.61 -19.84 13.27
C ARG A 147 -11.41 -18.48 13.94
N THR A 148 -10.22 -18.24 14.47
CA THR A 148 -9.93 -17.04 15.27
C THR A 148 -9.63 -15.80 14.44
N TRP A 149 -9.88 -15.82 13.13
CA TRP A 149 -9.80 -14.60 12.32
C TRP A 149 -10.77 -13.53 12.81
N PHE A 150 -10.33 -12.28 12.71
CA PHE A 150 -11.16 -11.14 13.00
C PHE A 150 -12.37 -11.07 12.04
N SER A 151 -13.55 -10.80 12.59
CA SER A 151 -14.83 -10.98 11.87
C SER A 151 -14.96 -10.12 10.61
N ALA A 152 -14.36 -8.93 10.62
CA ALA A 152 -14.28 -8.05 9.45
C ALA A 152 -13.61 -8.68 8.22
N LEU A 153 -12.73 -9.67 8.42
CA LEU A 153 -12.06 -10.35 7.31
C LEU A 153 -13.01 -11.23 6.49
N PHE A 154 -14.26 -11.39 6.93
CA PHE A 154 -15.28 -12.12 6.20
C PHE A 154 -16.14 -11.25 5.29
N ARG A 155 -16.26 -9.95 5.57
CA ARG A 155 -16.93 -9.00 4.68
C ARG A 155 -16.26 -7.63 4.72
N PRO A 156 -15.53 -7.26 3.66
CA PRO A 156 -15.13 -5.89 3.50
C PRO A 156 -16.34 -5.03 3.10
N SER A 157 -16.68 -4.02 3.91
CA SER A 157 -17.74 -3.05 3.59
C SER A 157 -17.24 -1.91 2.69
N GLU A 158 -15.94 -1.63 2.67
CA GLU A 158 -15.36 -0.51 1.92
C GLU A 158 -14.35 -0.93 0.84
N THR A 159 -14.41 -0.29 -0.35
CA THR A 159 -13.47 -0.51 -1.47
C THR A 159 -12.01 -0.35 -1.10
N SER A 160 -11.76 0.61 -0.21
CA SER A 160 -10.45 0.98 0.34
C SER A 160 -9.86 -0.11 1.22
N ALA A 161 -10.70 -0.78 2.01
CA ALA A 161 -10.34 -1.93 2.83
C ALA A 161 -10.08 -3.16 1.95
N VAL A 162 -11.00 -3.46 1.01
CA VAL A 162 -10.83 -4.52 -0.01
C VAL A 162 -9.44 -4.40 -0.64
N GLY A 163 -9.05 -3.19 -1.03
CA GLY A 163 -7.81 -3.03 -1.79
C GLY A 163 -6.52 -3.31 -1.05
N ALA A 164 -6.49 -3.00 0.24
CA ALA A 164 -5.33 -3.17 1.11
C ALA A 164 -5.19 -4.60 1.67
N TYR A 165 -6.32 -5.24 1.94
CA TYR A 165 -6.42 -6.51 2.66
C TYR A 165 -7.05 -7.62 1.82
N ALA A 166 -7.14 -7.46 0.50
CA ALA A 166 -7.70 -8.46 -0.44
C ALA A 166 -7.24 -9.88 -0.14
N THR A 167 -5.95 -10.05 0.14
CA THR A 167 -5.37 -11.36 0.45
C THR A 167 -5.76 -11.87 1.83
N ASP A 168 -5.89 -10.98 2.82
CA ASP A 168 -6.39 -11.36 4.13
C ASP A 168 -7.85 -11.82 4.02
N PHE A 169 -8.68 -11.14 3.20
CA PHE A 169 -10.06 -11.56 2.89
C PHE A 169 -10.10 -12.90 2.15
N ASP A 170 -9.35 -13.03 1.05
CA ASP A 170 -9.31 -14.25 0.24
C ASP A 170 -8.83 -15.45 1.08
N ALA A 171 -7.79 -15.25 1.89
CA ALA A 171 -7.30 -16.28 2.80
C ALA A 171 -8.36 -16.63 3.84
N CYS A 172 -8.94 -15.64 4.50
CA CYS A 172 -9.96 -15.87 5.52
C CYS A 172 -11.15 -16.68 4.97
N ILE A 173 -11.66 -16.31 3.78
CA ILE A 173 -12.76 -17.01 3.10
C ILE A 173 -12.34 -18.43 2.69
N ALA A 174 -11.18 -18.58 2.04
CA ALA A 174 -10.71 -19.88 1.56
C ALA A 174 -10.48 -20.86 2.71
N PHE A 175 -9.79 -20.43 3.76
CA PHE A 175 -9.49 -21.30 4.90
C PHE A 175 -10.71 -21.54 5.77
N SER A 176 -11.66 -20.60 5.86
CA SER A 176 -12.92 -20.87 6.55
C SER A 176 -13.80 -21.86 5.81
N SER A 177 -13.77 -21.83 4.47
CA SER A 177 -14.40 -22.85 3.63
C SER A 177 -13.75 -24.22 3.83
N LEU A 178 -12.41 -24.28 3.82
CA LEU A 178 -11.67 -25.51 4.13
C LEU A 178 -12.02 -26.04 5.52
N MET A 179 -12.15 -25.15 6.51
CA MET A 179 -12.50 -25.52 7.87
C MET A 179 -13.94 -25.99 8.02
N ARG A 180 -14.86 -25.49 7.20
CA ARG A 180 -16.21 -26.06 7.10
C ARG A 180 -16.13 -27.48 6.56
N ASP A 181 -15.34 -27.72 5.51
CA ASP A 181 -15.18 -29.06 4.94
C ASP A 181 -14.52 -30.05 5.91
N VAL A 182 -13.48 -29.61 6.63
CA VAL A 182 -12.86 -30.42 7.70
C VAL A 182 -13.91 -30.77 8.75
N SER A 183 -14.65 -29.78 9.25
CA SER A 183 -15.70 -29.99 10.27
C SER A 183 -16.78 -30.96 9.80
N LEU A 184 -17.26 -30.82 8.57
CA LEU A 184 -18.24 -31.74 7.97
C LEU A 184 -17.72 -33.17 7.83
N ARG A 185 -16.43 -33.34 7.53
CA ARG A 185 -15.82 -34.67 7.32
C ARG A 185 -15.43 -35.37 8.61
N THR A 186 -14.96 -34.62 9.60
CA THR A 186 -14.39 -35.19 10.84
C THR A 186 -15.33 -35.08 12.04
N GLY A 187 -16.39 -34.29 11.93
CA GLY A 187 -17.23 -33.92 13.08
C GLY A 187 -16.54 -32.98 14.06
N TRP A 188 -15.34 -32.48 13.74
CA TRP A 188 -14.60 -31.55 14.60
C TRP A 188 -15.21 -30.14 14.47
N ALA A 189 -16.00 -29.73 15.46
CA ALA A 189 -16.73 -28.47 15.48
C ALA A 189 -16.65 -27.86 16.89
N PRO A 190 -15.56 -27.11 17.21
CA PRO A 190 -15.53 -26.34 18.44
C PRO A 190 -16.72 -25.35 18.42
N GLY A 191 -17.28 -25.05 19.59
CA GLY A 191 -18.34 -24.06 19.72
C GLY A 191 -18.01 -22.73 19.03
N ARG A 192 -19.03 -21.91 18.74
CA ARG A 192 -18.86 -20.62 18.05
C ARG A 192 -17.93 -19.70 18.86
N THR A 193 -16.79 -19.33 18.29
CA THR A 193 -15.80 -18.39 18.84
C THR A 193 -15.92 -17.03 18.16
N TYR A 194 -15.55 -15.97 18.87
CA TYR A 194 -15.25 -14.69 18.24
C TYR A 194 -13.72 -14.52 18.15
N GLY A 195 -13.21 -14.49 16.92
CA GLY A 195 -11.79 -14.39 16.63
C GLY A 195 -11.29 -12.95 16.60
N VAL A 196 -10.04 -12.71 17.01
CA VAL A 196 -9.38 -11.40 16.92
C VAL A 196 -8.01 -11.41 16.21
N ASN A 197 -7.64 -12.51 15.54
CA ASN A 197 -6.48 -12.57 14.68
C ASN A 197 -6.72 -11.80 13.37
N TRP A 198 -6.08 -10.65 13.21
CA TRP A 198 -6.12 -9.92 11.93
C TRP A 198 -5.17 -10.50 10.88
N GLN A 199 -4.03 -11.05 11.33
CA GLN A 199 -2.95 -11.54 10.47
C GLN A 199 -2.37 -12.79 11.12
N THR A 200 -1.77 -13.66 10.31
CA THR A 200 -0.98 -14.81 10.76
C THR A 200 0.41 -14.75 10.13
N PRO A 201 1.46 -15.35 10.71
CA PRO A 201 2.81 -15.37 10.15
C PRO A 201 2.89 -15.83 8.68
N ILE A 202 1.96 -16.69 8.28
CA ILE A 202 1.83 -17.17 6.89
C ILE A 202 1.32 -16.07 5.94
N LEU A 203 0.60 -15.08 6.45
CA LEU A 203 -0.01 -13.96 5.73
C LEU A 203 0.62 -12.58 6.04
N THR A 204 1.42 -12.46 7.11
CA THR A 204 1.96 -11.20 7.67
C THR A 204 2.88 -10.43 6.72
N HIS A 205 3.52 -11.12 5.79
CA HIS A 205 4.49 -10.50 4.91
C HIS A 205 3.88 -10.33 3.53
N PRO A 206 3.42 -9.11 3.19
CA PRO A 206 3.05 -8.83 1.83
C PRO A 206 4.29 -9.02 0.94
N ARG A 207 4.34 -10.14 0.21
CA ARG A 207 5.21 -10.37 -0.95
C ARG A 207 5.32 -9.11 -1.83
N PRO A 208 6.53 -8.80 -2.32
CA PRO A 208 6.75 -7.80 -3.36
C PRO A 208 5.78 -7.81 -4.55
N ASP A 209 5.40 -9.00 -5.00
CA ASP A 209 4.53 -9.22 -6.16
C ASP A 209 3.04 -9.17 -5.81
N PHE A 210 2.67 -8.70 -4.61
CA PHE A 210 1.27 -8.56 -4.24
C PHE A 210 0.51 -7.69 -5.23
N GLN A 211 -0.70 -8.17 -5.51
CA GLN A 211 -1.62 -7.56 -6.45
C GLN A 211 -2.00 -6.16 -5.98
N TRP A 212 -2.24 -5.29 -6.95
CA TRP A 212 -2.81 -3.99 -6.72
C TRP A 212 -4.31 -4.11 -6.80
N THR A 213 -4.99 -3.31 -6.01
CA THR A 213 -6.42 -3.14 -6.17
C THR A 213 -6.70 -1.73 -6.61
N SER A 214 -7.60 -1.57 -7.58
CA SER A 214 -7.91 -0.29 -8.18
C SER A 214 -9.40 -0.02 -8.21
N TRP A 215 -9.79 1.25 -8.03
CA TRP A 215 -11.15 1.71 -8.18
C TRP A 215 -11.16 3.14 -8.74
N TYR A 216 -12.32 3.59 -9.20
CA TYR A 216 -12.51 4.96 -9.69
C TYR A 216 -13.28 5.79 -8.67
N LEU A 217 -12.78 6.99 -8.38
CA LEU A 217 -13.46 7.99 -7.55
C LEU A 217 -14.05 9.06 -8.47
N GLU A 218 -15.34 8.91 -8.81
CA GLU A 218 -16.04 9.79 -9.76
C GLU A 218 -15.95 11.26 -9.37
N GLY A 219 -16.18 11.60 -8.10
CA GLY A 219 -16.10 12.99 -7.62
C GLY A 219 -14.71 13.64 -7.65
N LYS A 220 -13.64 12.86 -7.90
CA LYS A 220 -12.25 13.36 -7.95
C LYS A 220 -11.60 13.21 -9.33
N ASP A 221 -12.29 12.60 -10.28
CA ASP A 221 -11.74 12.17 -11.57
C ASP A 221 -10.44 11.36 -11.37
N LEU A 222 -10.44 10.38 -10.45
CA LEU A 222 -9.23 9.73 -9.96
C LEU A 222 -9.35 8.21 -9.99
N TYR A 223 -8.43 7.54 -10.68
CA TYR A 223 -8.17 6.12 -10.44
C TYR A 223 -7.19 5.99 -9.30
N VAL A 224 -7.59 5.24 -8.27
CA VAL A 224 -6.74 4.91 -7.14
C VAL A 224 -6.26 3.48 -7.33
N TYR A 225 -5.00 3.23 -7.00
CA TYR A 225 -4.38 1.92 -6.95
C TYR A 225 -3.74 1.79 -5.59
N ARG A 226 -4.17 0.85 -4.77
CA ARG A 226 -3.62 0.63 -3.43
C ARG A 226 -3.10 -0.79 -3.31
N THR A 227 -2.01 -0.93 -2.57
CA THR A 227 -1.48 -2.22 -2.16
C THR A 227 -0.72 -2.08 -0.83
N ARG A 228 -0.56 -3.17 -0.08
CA ARG A 228 0.20 -3.18 1.17
C ARG A 228 1.66 -3.53 0.87
N ARG A 229 2.60 -2.80 1.49
CA ARG A 229 4.05 -3.01 1.33
C ARG A 229 4.79 -2.88 2.66
N GLN A 230 6.05 -3.27 2.66
CA GLN A 230 6.92 -3.18 3.82
C GLN A 230 7.97 -2.08 3.64
N ILE A 231 8.30 -1.44 4.76
CA ILE A 231 9.40 -0.51 4.85
C ILE A 231 10.69 -1.28 5.11
N LYS A 232 11.70 -0.99 4.30
CA LYS A 232 13.08 -1.43 4.49
C LYS A 232 13.89 -0.23 4.97
N ILE A 233 14.39 -0.34 6.20
CA ILE A 233 15.29 0.63 6.80
C ILE A 233 16.72 0.09 6.69
N SER A 234 17.63 0.89 6.14
CA SER A 234 19.07 0.65 6.04
C SER A 234 19.83 1.92 6.41
N PRO A 235 21.13 1.87 6.75
CA PRO A 235 21.90 3.06 7.10
C PRO A 235 21.81 4.13 6.00
N GLY A 236 21.20 5.29 6.32
CA GLY A 236 21.01 6.41 5.38
C GLY A 236 19.87 6.28 4.37
N HIS A 237 19.16 5.13 4.33
CA HIS A 237 18.14 4.86 3.33
C HIS A 237 16.87 4.27 3.96
N VAL A 238 15.72 4.82 3.60
CA VAL A 238 14.41 4.25 3.93
C VAL A 238 13.64 4.05 2.63
N GLU A 239 13.22 2.82 2.37
CA GLU A 239 12.70 2.41 1.08
C GLU A 239 11.49 1.51 1.24
N ILE A 240 10.63 1.52 0.23
CA ILE A 240 9.49 0.63 0.10
C ILE A 240 9.80 -0.29 -1.05
N HIS A 241 9.75 -1.58 -0.79
CA HIS A 241 9.88 -2.53 -1.88
C HIS A 241 8.66 -2.42 -2.80
N TRP A 242 8.89 -2.21 -4.09
CA TRP A 242 7.87 -2.20 -5.12
C TRP A 242 7.62 -3.65 -5.57
N GLN A 243 7.98 -4.00 -6.81
CA GLN A 243 8.02 -5.35 -7.34
C GLN A 243 9.22 -5.48 -8.29
N SER A 244 9.63 -6.72 -8.59
CA SER A 244 10.75 -7.01 -9.51
C SER A 244 12.08 -6.34 -9.10
N GLY A 245 12.38 -6.32 -7.79
CA GLY A 245 13.63 -5.75 -7.28
C GLY A 245 13.71 -4.23 -7.37
N ARG A 246 12.57 -3.54 -7.55
CA ARG A 246 12.49 -2.08 -7.56
C ARG A 246 12.05 -1.57 -6.21
N GLU A 247 12.54 -0.39 -5.86
CA GLU A 247 12.28 0.27 -4.58
C GLU A 247 11.88 1.73 -4.83
N VAL A 248 11.09 2.29 -3.92
CA VAL A 248 10.73 3.71 -3.89
C VAL A 248 11.19 4.27 -2.54
N SER A 249 11.99 5.33 -2.56
CA SER A 249 12.56 5.93 -1.35
C SER A 249 11.55 6.78 -0.59
N ILE A 250 11.61 6.72 0.73
CA ILE A 250 10.94 7.62 1.66
C ILE A 250 11.98 8.63 2.17
N PRO A 251 11.68 9.94 2.21
CA PRO A 251 12.58 10.91 2.82
C PRO A 251 12.89 10.56 4.28
N ALA A 252 14.18 10.58 4.66
CA ALA A 252 14.60 10.16 6.01
C ALA A 252 13.97 10.99 7.13
N ALA A 253 13.68 12.28 6.87
CA ALA A 253 12.97 13.13 7.82
C ALA A 253 11.55 12.62 8.11
N VAL A 254 10.81 12.25 7.07
CA VAL A 254 9.46 11.68 7.17
C VAL A 254 9.49 10.35 7.90
N ALA A 255 10.45 9.48 7.57
CA ALA A 255 10.57 8.18 8.21
C ALA A 255 10.86 8.26 9.71
N ARG A 256 11.72 9.19 10.13
CA ARG A 256 12.02 9.44 11.56
C ARG A 256 10.80 9.98 12.29
N GLU A 257 10.11 10.95 11.69
CA GLU A 257 8.94 11.57 12.29
C GLU A 257 7.77 10.59 12.41
N ALA A 258 7.57 9.75 11.40
CA ALA A 258 6.55 8.71 11.39
C ALA A 258 6.84 7.57 12.39
N GLY A 259 8.05 7.53 12.97
CA GLY A 259 8.49 6.46 13.85
C GLY A 259 8.58 5.11 13.13
N PHE A 260 8.98 5.10 11.86
CA PHE A 260 8.95 3.86 11.08
C PHE A 260 9.96 2.83 11.59
N GLU A 261 9.50 1.57 11.66
CA GLU A 261 10.32 0.41 12.00
C GLU A 261 10.63 -0.44 10.76
N HIS A 262 11.75 -1.18 10.81
CA HIS A 262 12.10 -2.12 9.76
C HIS A 262 11.04 -3.22 9.64
N ASN A 263 10.64 -3.58 8.42
CA ASN A 263 9.54 -4.49 8.09
C ASN A 263 8.14 -4.02 8.50
N GLN A 264 7.98 -2.76 8.95
CA GLN A 264 6.66 -2.19 9.19
C GLN A 264 5.83 -2.21 7.92
N SER A 265 4.58 -2.65 8.06
CA SER A 265 3.60 -2.60 6.99
C SER A 265 3.00 -1.21 6.84
N ILE A 266 2.91 -0.75 5.59
CA ILE A 266 2.21 0.48 5.20
C ILE A 266 1.39 0.23 3.93
N HIS A 267 0.54 1.18 3.59
CA HIS A 267 -0.14 1.21 2.29
C HIS A 267 0.64 2.08 1.33
N LEU A 268 0.87 1.54 0.14
CA LEU A 268 1.38 2.28 -1.00
C LEU A 268 0.23 2.55 -1.95
N VAL A 269 0.08 3.82 -2.32
CA VAL A 269 -1.03 4.28 -3.16
C VAL A 269 -0.46 5.00 -4.37
N VAL A 270 -0.97 4.65 -5.55
CA VAL A 270 -0.79 5.40 -6.79
C VAL A 270 -2.13 6.00 -7.18
N GLU A 271 -2.11 7.28 -7.51
CA GLU A 271 -3.29 8.01 -7.96
C GLU A 271 -3.05 8.48 -9.40
N ILE A 272 -3.99 8.18 -10.30
CA ILE A 272 -3.97 8.62 -11.68
C ILE A 272 -5.20 9.49 -11.94
N LYS A 273 -5.00 10.79 -12.14
CA LYS A 273 -6.09 11.72 -12.46
C LYS A 273 -6.50 11.59 -13.92
N LYS A 274 -7.74 11.18 -14.17
CA LYS A 274 -8.23 10.88 -15.51
C LYS A 274 -9.73 11.10 -15.62
N LYS A 275 -10.15 11.79 -16.68
CA LYS A 275 -11.56 12.06 -17.00
C LYS A 275 -11.82 11.73 -18.46
N ASN A 276 -12.84 10.92 -18.75
CA ASN A 276 -13.24 10.56 -20.12
C ASN A 276 -12.09 10.06 -21.01
N GLY A 277 -11.11 9.35 -20.43
CA GLY A 277 -9.94 8.86 -21.16
C GLY A 277 -8.74 9.82 -21.20
N GLU A 278 -8.93 11.09 -20.85
CA GLU A 278 -7.90 12.12 -20.84
C GLU A 278 -7.14 12.17 -19.51
N TYR A 279 -5.81 12.26 -19.59
CA TYR A 279 -4.93 12.37 -18.43
C TYR A 279 -4.78 13.83 -17.99
N LEU A 280 -5.25 14.12 -16.79
CA LEU A 280 -5.28 15.46 -16.21
C LEU A 280 -4.09 15.67 -15.28
N THR A 281 -3.69 16.90 -14.99
CA THR A 281 -2.59 17.15 -14.05
C THR A 281 -2.99 16.83 -12.60
N HIS A 282 -2.16 16.06 -11.90
CA HIS A 282 -2.31 15.81 -10.47
C HIS A 282 -1.61 16.90 -9.64
N PRO A 283 -2.25 17.49 -8.62
CA PRO A 283 -1.64 18.55 -7.80
C PRO A 283 -0.46 18.07 -6.96
N PHE A 284 -0.46 16.79 -6.56
CA PHE A 284 0.60 16.14 -5.77
C PHE A 284 1.48 15.17 -6.60
N ARG A 285 1.66 15.48 -7.88
CA ARG A 285 2.34 14.61 -8.85
C ARG A 285 3.71 14.12 -8.36
N PHE A 286 3.97 12.83 -8.56
CA PHE A 286 5.21 12.15 -8.18
C PHE A 286 6.42 12.69 -8.94
N MET A 287 6.25 12.85 -10.25
CA MET A 287 7.21 13.59 -11.07
C MET A 287 6.78 15.04 -11.10
N ARG A 288 7.60 15.92 -10.49
CA ARG A 288 7.21 17.31 -10.34
C ARG A 288 7.00 18.05 -11.66
N PHE A 289 7.59 17.68 -12.80
CA PHE A 289 7.49 18.49 -14.05
C PHE A 289 7.47 17.72 -15.39
N PRO A 290 6.55 16.77 -15.60
CA PRO A 290 6.10 16.39 -16.95
C PRO A 290 5.35 17.55 -17.58
N PRO A 291 5.81 18.09 -18.72
CA PRO A 291 5.03 19.08 -19.42
C PRO A 291 3.81 18.41 -20.09
N GLN A 292 2.75 19.19 -20.31
CA GLN A 292 1.62 18.76 -21.15
C GLN A 292 2.06 18.51 -22.59
N ILE A 293 3.09 19.23 -23.05
CA ILE A 293 3.75 19.10 -24.35
C ILE A 293 5.21 18.71 -24.10
N GLY A 294 5.57 17.47 -24.44
CA GLY A 294 6.88 16.91 -24.13
C GLY A 294 7.39 15.98 -25.23
N LEU A 295 8.32 15.12 -24.83
CA LEU A 295 9.03 14.25 -25.77
C LEU A 295 8.07 13.33 -26.54
N ASN A 296 7.08 12.73 -25.87
CA ASN A 296 6.03 11.95 -26.51
C ASN A 296 4.79 11.82 -25.59
N PRO A 297 3.64 11.39 -26.12
CA PRO A 297 2.40 11.30 -25.35
C PRO A 297 2.46 10.39 -24.11
N GLU A 298 3.31 9.37 -24.08
CA GLU A 298 3.43 8.48 -22.91
C GLU A 298 4.13 9.18 -21.73
N LEU A 299 5.16 9.98 -22.01
CA LEU A 299 5.84 10.77 -20.98
C LEU A 299 5.01 11.97 -20.51
N GLU A 300 4.15 12.51 -21.37
CA GLU A 300 3.22 13.59 -21.05
C GLU A 300 2.16 13.14 -20.01
N LYS A 301 1.78 11.85 -19.98
CA LYS A 301 0.83 11.30 -19.01
C LYS A 301 1.34 11.32 -17.58
N LEU A 302 2.66 11.33 -17.38
CA LEU A 302 3.25 11.29 -16.03
C LEU A 302 2.79 12.46 -15.15
N ARG A 303 2.22 13.53 -15.74
CA ARG A 303 1.61 14.65 -15.01
C ARG A 303 0.41 14.27 -14.19
N SER A 304 -0.27 13.18 -14.53
CA SER A 304 -1.47 12.72 -13.84
C SER A 304 -1.21 11.83 -12.65
N MET A 305 0.04 11.44 -12.41
CA MET A 305 0.38 10.40 -11.46
C MET A 305 0.95 10.99 -10.17
N ALA A 306 0.38 10.57 -9.04
CA ALA A 306 0.95 10.76 -7.71
C ALA A 306 1.20 9.43 -7.02
N VAL A 307 2.17 9.41 -6.10
CA VAL A 307 2.47 8.26 -5.25
C VAL A 307 2.41 8.76 -3.82
N ARG A 308 1.72 8.05 -2.94
CA ARG A 308 1.70 8.35 -1.51
C ARG A 308 1.76 7.10 -0.66
N ILE A 309 2.16 7.29 0.58
CA ILE A 309 2.10 6.29 1.62
C ILE A 309 1.02 6.62 2.64
N GLU A 310 0.41 5.60 3.22
CA GLU A 310 -0.53 5.72 4.33
C GLU A 310 -0.21 4.71 5.42
N TRP A 311 -0.31 5.14 6.66
CA TRP A 311 -0.06 4.30 7.82
C TRP A 311 -0.88 4.75 9.02
N VAL A 312 -0.95 3.88 10.01
CA VAL A 312 -1.55 4.19 11.31
C VAL A 312 -0.41 4.55 12.26
N ASN A 313 -0.49 5.70 12.92
CA ASN A 313 0.48 6.08 13.95
C ASN A 313 0.20 5.36 15.28
N GLU A 314 1.06 5.56 16.28
CA GLU A 314 0.92 4.92 17.60
C GLU A 314 -0.41 5.24 18.30
N GLN A 315 -0.99 6.42 18.03
CA GLN A 315 -2.27 6.84 18.59
C GLN A 315 -3.48 6.22 17.87
N GLY A 316 -3.27 5.47 16.78
CA GLY A 316 -4.35 4.87 15.98
C GLY A 316 -4.90 5.78 14.86
N ASN A 317 -4.28 6.93 14.63
CA ASN A 317 -4.71 7.88 13.60
C ASN A 317 -4.06 7.54 12.26
N TRP A 318 -4.87 7.65 11.20
CA TRP A 318 -4.38 7.50 9.83
C TRP A 318 -3.62 8.74 9.40
N LYS A 319 -2.39 8.50 8.95
CA LYS A 319 -1.50 9.49 8.38
C LYS A 319 -1.27 9.18 6.91
N SER A 320 -1.03 10.23 6.12
CA SER A 320 -0.62 10.08 4.73
C SER A 320 0.48 11.06 4.34
N TYR A 321 1.30 10.66 3.38
CA TYR A 321 2.37 11.49 2.84
C TYR A 321 2.58 11.20 1.35
N TYR A 322 2.50 12.24 0.51
CA TYR A 322 2.83 12.13 -0.91
C TYR A 322 4.34 12.04 -1.10
N LEU A 323 4.79 10.95 -1.70
CA LEU A 323 6.19 10.77 -2.06
C LEU A 323 6.50 11.72 -3.21
N GLU A 324 7.30 12.74 -2.92
CA GLU A 324 7.94 13.55 -3.94
C GLU A 324 9.40 13.13 -4.04
N ARG A 325 9.93 13.00 -5.26
CA ARG A 325 11.36 12.74 -5.40
C ARG A 325 12.16 14.02 -5.20
N GLU A 326 13.13 13.97 -4.29
CA GLU A 326 14.11 15.03 -4.08
C GLU A 326 15.08 15.15 -5.27
N LYS A 327 15.16 16.37 -5.81
CA LYS A 327 16.27 16.99 -6.55
C LYS A 327 17.18 16.11 -7.44
N THR A 328 16.69 15.45 -8.47
CA THR A 328 17.61 14.90 -9.51
C THR A 328 17.05 14.93 -10.93
N TRP A 329 17.19 16.08 -11.59
CA TRP A 329 17.27 16.14 -13.05
C TRP A 329 18.66 15.68 -13.50
N GLN A 330 18.94 14.39 -13.30
CA GLN A 330 20.18 13.77 -13.75
C GLN A 330 19.90 13.02 -15.06
N PRO A 331 20.61 13.35 -16.15
CA PRO A 331 20.52 12.58 -17.38
C PRO A 331 21.05 11.16 -17.12
N MET A 332 20.47 10.17 -17.77
CA MET A 332 21.01 8.82 -17.72
C MET A 332 22.24 8.71 -18.63
N PRO A 333 23.21 7.83 -18.32
CA PRO A 333 24.26 7.48 -19.26
C PRO A 333 23.64 7.03 -20.59
N ASN A 334 24.13 7.57 -21.71
CA ASN A 334 23.69 7.22 -23.07
C ASN A 334 22.21 7.46 -23.39
N SER A 335 21.52 8.34 -22.64
CA SER A 335 20.16 8.77 -22.98
C SER A 335 19.96 10.26 -22.76
N THR A 336 19.09 10.84 -23.58
CA THR A 336 18.62 12.22 -23.41
C THR A 336 17.61 12.35 -22.29
N VAL A 337 16.99 11.25 -21.86
CA VAL A 337 15.87 11.26 -20.92
C VAL A 337 16.37 11.31 -19.47
N PRO A 338 15.80 12.17 -18.60
CA PRO A 338 16.15 12.18 -17.18
C PRO A 338 15.77 10.87 -16.46
N ALA A 339 16.57 10.43 -15.50
CA ALA A 339 16.35 9.17 -14.77
C ALA A 339 14.98 9.08 -14.06
N ILE A 340 14.40 10.22 -13.68
CA ILE A 340 13.06 10.26 -13.06
C ILE A 340 11.95 9.85 -14.03
N TYR A 341 12.05 10.19 -15.32
CA TYR A 341 11.06 9.77 -16.32
C TYR A 341 11.06 8.26 -16.48
N ARG A 342 12.23 7.62 -16.46
CA ARG A 342 12.35 6.15 -16.49
C ARG A 342 11.62 5.49 -15.33
N HIS A 343 11.81 6.00 -14.10
CA HIS A 343 11.19 5.44 -12.92
C HIS A 343 9.67 5.71 -12.86
N ALA A 344 9.24 6.94 -13.18
CA ALA A 344 7.83 7.30 -13.22
C ALA A 344 7.06 6.53 -14.32
N LEU A 345 7.67 6.35 -15.50
CA LEU A 345 7.12 5.53 -16.57
C LEU A 345 6.98 4.07 -16.13
N PHE A 346 7.97 3.51 -15.43
CA PHE A 346 7.85 2.17 -14.88
C PHE A 346 6.63 2.06 -13.96
N ILE A 347 6.45 2.97 -13.00
CA ILE A 347 5.29 2.97 -12.10
C ILE A 347 3.98 3.06 -12.89
N MET A 348 3.88 4.01 -13.83
CA MET A 348 2.68 4.20 -14.66
C MET A 348 2.34 2.93 -15.45
N CYS A 349 3.29 2.38 -16.18
CA CYS A 349 3.11 1.14 -16.94
C CYS A 349 2.72 -0.03 -16.04
N ASN A 350 3.27 -0.07 -14.83
CA ASN A 350 3.03 -1.13 -13.86
C ASN A 350 1.57 -1.16 -13.39
N VAL A 351 1.01 -0.01 -12.99
CA VAL A 351 -0.37 0.09 -12.49
C VAL A 351 -1.42 0.18 -13.60
N GLU A 352 -1.10 0.78 -14.76
CA GLU A 352 -1.98 0.76 -15.94
C GLU A 352 -1.86 -0.51 -16.78
N GLN A 353 -1.07 -1.49 -16.32
CA GLN A 353 -0.88 -2.79 -16.96
C GLN A 353 -0.47 -2.69 -18.44
N THR A 354 0.39 -1.73 -18.77
CA THR A 354 0.80 -1.45 -20.15
C THR A 354 2.18 -2.03 -20.44
N VAL A 355 2.29 -2.74 -21.55
CA VAL A 355 3.54 -3.26 -22.12
C VAL A 355 3.75 -2.62 -23.48
N PHE A 356 4.93 -2.05 -23.70
CA PHE A 356 5.29 -1.48 -25.00
C PHE A 356 6.05 -2.50 -25.85
N ASN A 357 5.71 -2.54 -27.14
CA ASN A 357 6.49 -3.25 -28.14
C ASN A 357 7.68 -2.37 -28.54
N ASN A 358 8.88 -2.95 -28.56
CA ASN A 358 10.13 -2.29 -28.93
C ASN A 358 10.35 -0.92 -28.23
N PRO A 359 10.24 -0.83 -26.90
CA PRO A 359 10.46 0.44 -26.22
C PRO A 359 11.94 0.84 -26.32
N PRO A 360 12.27 2.13 -26.18
CA PRO A 360 13.65 2.59 -26.14
C PRO A 360 14.47 1.83 -25.08
N ALA A 361 15.74 1.56 -25.38
CA ALA A 361 16.64 0.79 -24.50
C ALA A 361 16.82 1.41 -23.10
N TRP A 362 16.58 2.72 -22.96
CA TRP A 362 16.67 3.40 -21.67
C TRP A 362 15.48 3.10 -20.74
N THR A 363 14.38 2.54 -21.25
CA THR A 363 13.22 2.17 -20.42
C THR A 363 13.56 1.03 -19.45
N LEU A 364 12.68 0.77 -18.48
CA LEU A 364 12.81 -0.40 -17.62
C LEU A 364 12.00 -1.55 -18.23
N PRO A 365 12.49 -2.81 -18.16
CA PRO A 365 11.64 -3.96 -18.40
C PRO A 365 10.40 -3.85 -17.52
N THR A 366 9.23 -3.81 -18.17
CA THR A 366 7.95 -3.79 -17.47
C THR A 366 7.53 -5.23 -17.22
N ALA A 367 7.50 -5.64 -15.96
CA ALA A 367 6.65 -6.74 -15.51
C ALA A 367 5.42 -6.07 -14.91
N PRO A 368 4.30 -5.90 -15.65
CA PRO A 368 3.17 -5.15 -15.14
C PRO A 368 2.54 -5.88 -13.95
N ALA A 369 1.98 -5.12 -13.01
CA ALA A 369 1.40 -5.73 -11.84
C ALA A 369 0.08 -6.41 -12.17
N ARG A 370 -0.30 -7.40 -11.36
CA ARG A 370 -1.68 -7.90 -11.37
C ARG A 370 -2.55 -6.85 -10.68
N VAL A 371 -3.58 -6.37 -11.37
CA VAL A 371 -4.50 -5.35 -10.88
C VAL A 371 -5.92 -5.91 -10.86
N ASN A 372 -6.50 -5.94 -9.66
CA ASN A 372 -7.91 -6.23 -9.43
C ASN A 372 -8.69 -4.93 -9.44
N PHE A 373 -9.57 -4.73 -10.42
CA PHE A 373 -10.39 -3.54 -10.51
C PHE A 373 -11.73 -3.75 -9.80
N LEU A 374 -11.97 -2.97 -8.74
CA LEU A 374 -13.23 -2.93 -8.04
C LEU A 374 -14.19 -1.98 -8.75
N ARG A 375 -15.33 -2.52 -9.15
CA ARG A 375 -16.44 -1.76 -9.71
C ARG A 375 -17.67 -1.97 -8.85
N TYR A 376 -18.36 -0.89 -8.51
CA TYR A 376 -19.68 -1.00 -7.90
C TYR A 376 -20.70 -1.40 -8.97
N ASN A 377 -21.35 -2.54 -8.77
CA ASN A 377 -22.46 -2.98 -9.60
C ASN A 377 -23.75 -2.46 -8.98
N HIS A 378 -24.26 -1.35 -9.53
CA HIS A 378 -25.48 -0.71 -9.06
C HIS A 378 -26.71 -1.64 -9.10
N MET A 379 -26.79 -2.56 -10.06
CA MET A 379 -27.92 -3.49 -10.19
C MET A 379 -27.94 -4.54 -9.08
N GLN A 380 -26.77 -5.00 -8.66
CA GLN A 380 -26.63 -6.01 -7.60
C GLN A 380 -26.37 -5.40 -6.22
N GLN A 381 -26.19 -4.07 -6.17
CA GLN A 381 -25.74 -3.33 -4.99
C GLN A 381 -24.48 -3.95 -4.33
N LYS A 382 -23.54 -4.43 -5.16
CA LYS A 382 -22.35 -5.15 -4.71
C LYS A 382 -21.08 -4.68 -5.43
N LEU A 383 -19.95 -4.80 -4.75
CA LEU A 383 -18.64 -4.63 -5.38
C LEU A 383 -18.27 -5.90 -6.16
N VAL A 384 -17.84 -5.71 -7.40
CA VAL A 384 -17.35 -6.80 -8.26
C VAL A 384 -15.87 -6.57 -8.52
N VAL A 385 -15.10 -7.64 -8.40
CA VAL A 385 -13.68 -7.67 -8.75
C VAL A 385 -13.54 -8.08 -10.21
N GLU A 386 -12.96 -7.22 -11.02
CA GLU A 386 -12.66 -7.48 -12.43
C GLU A 386 -11.14 -7.53 -12.63
N VAL A 387 -10.63 -8.66 -13.12
CA VAL A 387 -9.20 -8.76 -13.48
C VAL A 387 -8.99 -8.03 -14.79
N ARG A 388 -8.18 -6.97 -14.78
CA ARG A 388 -7.89 -6.21 -16.01
C ARG A 388 -6.82 -6.92 -16.85
N PRO A 389 -7.02 -7.05 -18.16
CA PRO A 389 -6.02 -7.64 -19.04
C PRO A 389 -4.85 -6.69 -19.28
N LEU A 390 -3.69 -7.28 -19.57
CA LEU A 390 -2.51 -6.55 -20.02
C LEU A 390 -2.80 -5.82 -21.34
N ARG A 391 -2.31 -4.59 -21.46
CA ARG A 391 -2.45 -3.75 -22.65
C ARG A 391 -1.13 -3.70 -23.39
N HIS A 392 -1.09 -4.31 -24.56
CA HIS A 392 0.03 -4.17 -25.48
C HIS A 392 -0.13 -2.90 -26.31
N ARG A 393 0.90 -2.06 -26.37
CA ARG A 393 0.92 -0.81 -27.14
C ARG A 393 2.21 -0.68 -27.92
N GLN A 394 2.14 0.03 -29.04
CA GLN A 394 3.34 0.48 -29.73
C GLN A 394 3.94 1.67 -29.00
N TRP A 395 5.27 1.75 -28.92
CA TRP A 395 5.92 2.95 -28.42
C TRP A 395 5.68 4.11 -29.41
N PRO A 396 5.19 5.27 -28.95
CA PRO A 396 4.96 6.40 -29.85
C PRO A 396 6.29 6.99 -30.36
N PRO A 397 6.31 7.61 -31.55
CA PRO A 397 7.46 8.38 -31.98
C PRO A 397 7.67 9.59 -31.06
N ASP A 398 8.93 10.00 -30.92
CA ASP A 398 9.26 11.23 -30.23
C ASP A 398 8.88 12.44 -31.10
N ASN A 399 8.29 13.45 -30.46
CA ASN A 399 7.99 14.73 -31.07
C ASN A 399 9.28 15.46 -31.42
N THR A 400 9.29 16.19 -32.53
CA THR A 400 10.38 17.11 -32.89
C THR A 400 10.21 18.45 -32.20
N ILE A 401 11.28 19.25 -32.15
CA ILE A 401 11.23 20.63 -31.63
C ILE A 401 10.19 21.46 -32.39
N ALA A 402 10.12 21.32 -33.72
CA ALA A 402 9.16 22.04 -34.56
C ALA A 402 7.71 21.66 -34.20
N GLN A 403 7.42 20.36 -34.08
CA GLN A 403 6.10 19.87 -33.67
C GLN A 403 5.69 20.41 -32.30
N ASN A 404 6.60 20.33 -31.32
CA ASN A 404 6.31 20.85 -29.98
C ASN A 404 6.22 22.38 -29.94
N THR A 405 6.91 23.10 -30.82
CA THR A 405 6.76 24.55 -30.97
C THR A 405 5.36 24.88 -31.46
N GLN A 406 4.90 24.23 -32.54
CA GLN A 406 3.55 24.42 -33.07
C GLN A 406 2.46 24.08 -32.04
N ARG A 407 2.63 22.98 -31.28
CA ARG A 407 1.72 22.61 -30.19
C ARG A 407 1.68 23.66 -29.08
N LEU A 408 2.84 24.25 -28.75
CA LEU A 408 2.93 25.33 -27.76
C LEU A 408 2.31 26.61 -28.28
N GLU A 409 2.52 26.98 -29.54
CA GLU A 409 1.89 28.15 -30.16
C GLU A 409 0.37 28.01 -30.25
N HIS A 410 -0.12 26.79 -30.46
CA HIS A 410 -1.56 26.52 -30.40
C HIS A 410 -2.13 26.70 -28.98
N MET A 411 -1.38 26.27 -27.97
CA MET A 411 -1.75 26.42 -26.56
C MET A 411 -1.59 27.86 -26.04
N PHE A 412 -0.59 28.58 -26.54
CA PHE A 412 -0.27 29.96 -26.21
C PHE A 412 -0.08 30.76 -27.51
N PRO A 413 -1.18 31.24 -28.11
CA PRO A 413 -1.12 31.98 -29.36
C PRO A 413 -0.18 33.18 -29.26
N PRO A 414 0.77 33.34 -30.20
CA PRO A 414 1.67 34.49 -30.20
C PRO A 414 0.89 35.78 -30.43
N GLY A 415 1.24 36.83 -29.69
CA GLY A 415 0.59 38.13 -29.81
C GLY A 415 1.28 39.21 -28.97
N PRO A 416 1.00 40.50 -29.25
CA PRO A 416 1.64 41.63 -28.58
C PRO A 416 1.37 41.67 -27.06
N ASN A 417 0.27 41.05 -26.62
CA ASN A 417 -0.11 40.93 -25.21
C ASN A 417 0.07 39.50 -24.66
N SER A 418 0.88 38.65 -25.31
CA SER A 418 1.07 37.29 -24.80
C SER A 418 1.80 37.29 -23.46
N ASP A 419 1.21 36.61 -22.49
CA ASP A 419 1.81 36.35 -21.18
C ASP A 419 2.89 35.26 -21.21
N THR A 420 3.03 34.53 -22.33
CA THR A 420 4.04 33.48 -22.53
C THR A 420 4.77 33.69 -23.85
N ILE A 421 6.10 33.69 -23.79
CA ILE A 421 6.99 33.75 -24.96
C ILE A 421 7.62 32.38 -25.18
N ILE A 422 7.56 31.91 -26.42
CA ILE A 422 8.06 30.61 -26.85
C ILE A 422 9.39 30.81 -27.59
N GLY A 423 10.40 30.05 -27.19
CA GLY A 423 11.73 30.05 -27.80
C GLY A 423 12.58 31.23 -27.35
N GLU A 424 12.24 32.43 -27.84
CA GLU A 424 13.06 33.62 -27.61
C GLU A 424 13.09 34.01 -26.14
N ARG A 425 14.28 34.27 -25.61
CA ARG A 425 14.43 34.73 -24.24
C ARG A 425 14.06 36.22 -24.15
N PRO A 426 13.00 36.60 -23.43
CA PRO A 426 12.61 37.99 -23.36
C PRO A 426 13.50 38.82 -22.44
N GLY A 427 13.43 40.15 -22.60
CA GLY A 427 14.18 41.11 -21.80
C GLY A 427 13.75 41.13 -20.33
N LYS A 428 14.55 41.80 -19.49
CA LYS A 428 14.31 41.92 -18.03
C LYS A 428 12.94 42.49 -17.67
N ALA A 429 12.41 43.40 -18.49
CA ALA A 429 11.08 44.00 -18.27
C ALA A 429 9.95 42.96 -18.26
N PHE A 430 10.09 41.87 -19.02
CA PHE A 430 9.08 40.80 -19.09
C PHE A 430 9.26 39.76 -17.98
N LEU A 431 10.51 39.38 -17.66
CA LEU A 431 10.81 38.32 -16.68
C LEU A 431 10.87 38.82 -15.23
N GLY A 432 10.92 40.13 -15.02
CA GLY A 432 11.32 40.74 -13.75
C GLY A 432 12.82 40.64 -13.48
N ASN A 433 13.27 41.31 -12.42
CA ASN A 433 14.71 41.54 -12.17
C ASN A 433 15.51 40.29 -11.77
N PHE A 434 14.85 39.21 -11.30
CA PHE A 434 15.53 38.09 -10.65
C PHE A 434 15.50 36.78 -11.45
N ARG A 435 14.65 36.68 -12.48
CA ARG A 435 14.43 35.42 -13.18
C ARG A 435 15.42 35.23 -14.33
N THR A 436 16.26 34.20 -14.21
CA THR A 436 17.30 33.87 -15.20
C THR A 436 17.05 32.56 -15.96
N ALA A 437 16.01 31.82 -15.59
CA ALA A 437 15.69 30.49 -16.14
C ALA A 437 14.35 30.47 -16.88
N CYS A 438 14.23 29.60 -17.90
CA CYS A 438 12.97 29.31 -18.59
C CYS A 438 11.95 28.60 -17.65
N ASP A 439 10.68 28.51 -18.04
CA ASP A 439 9.59 28.00 -17.19
C ASP A 439 9.89 26.58 -16.69
N LEU A 440 10.38 25.69 -17.56
CA LEU A 440 10.76 24.32 -17.20
C LEU A 440 11.91 24.27 -16.18
N CYS A 441 12.95 25.08 -16.38
CA CYS A 441 14.12 25.07 -15.49
C CYS A 441 13.84 25.79 -14.17
N PHE A 442 13.03 26.84 -14.21
CA PHE A 442 12.59 27.58 -13.04
C PHE A 442 11.70 26.69 -12.16
N SER A 443 10.78 25.95 -12.77
CA SER A 443 9.89 25.05 -12.05
C SER A 443 10.68 23.93 -11.36
N GLN A 444 11.74 23.42 -12.00
CA GLN A 444 12.49 22.26 -11.51
C GLN A 444 13.13 22.40 -10.13
N SER A 445 13.53 23.59 -9.68
CA SER A 445 14.29 23.79 -8.43
C SER A 445 15.46 22.80 -8.26
N THR A 446 16.03 22.34 -9.39
CA THR A 446 17.10 21.35 -9.42
C THR A 446 18.45 22.04 -9.50
N THR A 447 19.50 21.27 -9.25
CA THR A 447 20.91 21.68 -9.40
C THR A 447 21.32 21.94 -10.85
N THR A 448 20.47 21.61 -11.84
CA THR A 448 20.81 21.73 -13.27
C THR A 448 20.55 23.13 -13.77
N LYS A 449 21.62 23.90 -13.96
CA LYS A 449 21.57 25.30 -14.42
C LYS A 449 20.86 25.42 -15.78
N CYS A 450 19.99 26.42 -15.91
CA CYS A 450 19.38 26.78 -17.19
C CYS A 450 20.41 27.46 -18.11
N GLN A 451 21.11 26.68 -18.94
CA GLN A 451 22.01 27.19 -19.97
C GLN A 451 21.22 27.37 -21.28
N TYR A 452 20.72 28.58 -21.51
CA TYR A 452 19.97 28.94 -22.72
C TYR A 452 20.92 29.19 -23.89
N ASP A 453 20.57 28.65 -25.05
CA ASP A 453 21.27 28.81 -26.32
C ASP A 453 20.37 29.64 -27.27
N SER A 454 20.85 30.82 -27.66
CA SER A 454 20.11 31.76 -28.51
C SER A 454 19.98 31.30 -29.95
N THR A 455 20.86 30.42 -30.44
CA THR A 455 20.82 29.92 -31.82
C THR A 455 19.72 28.89 -32.00
N THR A 456 19.45 28.10 -30.97
CA THR A 456 18.44 27.03 -31.00
C THR A 456 17.20 27.35 -30.19
N HIS A 457 17.15 28.51 -29.53
CA HIS A 457 16.06 28.95 -28.65
C HIS A 457 15.68 27.91 -27.57
N THR A 458 16.65 27.11 -27.15
CA THR A 458 16.46 26.00 -26.22
C THR A 458 17.54 26.02 -25.15
N CYS A 459 17.23 25.48 -23.97
CA CYS A 459 18.25 25.15 -22.99
C CYS A 459 18.51 23.64 -23.00
N GLN A 460 19.62 23.22 -22.37
CA GLN A 460 19.99 21.81 -22.28
C GLN A 460 18.85 20.92 -21.74
N ASN A 461 18.07 21.41 -20.77
CA ASN A 461 16.95 20.66 -20.17
C ASN A 461 15.75 20.56 -21.12
N CYS A 462 15.35 21.66 -21.79
CA CYS A 462 14.24 21.64 -22.74
C CYS A 462 14.56 20.81 -23.99
N ARG A 463 15.81 20.83 -24.44
CA ARG A 463 16.29 20.05 -25.59
C ARG A 463 16.16 18.55 -25.37
N ARG A 464 16.35 18.08 -24.13
CA ARG A 464 16.12 16.66 -23.75
C ARG A 464 14.66 16.21 -23.90
N LEU A 465 13.72 17.16 -23.91
CA LEU A 465 12.29 16.91 -24.12
C LEU A 465 11.81 17.32 -25.52
N ASN A 466 12.74 17.61 -26.45
CA ASN A 466 12.46 18.13 -27.79
C ASN A 466 11.46 19.30 -27.79
N ARG A 467 11.63 20.28 -26.90
CA ARG A 467 10.77 21.47 -26.86
C ARG A 467 11.56 22.76 -26.76
N PRO A 468 11.06 23.88 -27.29
CA PRO A 468 11.66 25.20 -27.08
C PRO A 468 11.59 25.62 -25.61
N CYS A 469 12.43 26.59 -25.22
CA CYS A 469 12.24 27.28 -23.95
C CYS A 469 10.90 28.03 -23.94
N THR A 470 10.31 28.16 -22.76
CA THR A 470 9.09 28.97 -22.54
C THR A 470 9.37 29.96 -21.42
N PHE A 471 8.79 31.14 -21.52
CA PHE A 471 8.99 32.25 -20.59
C PHE A 471 7.68 32.93 -20.31
N SER A 472 7.15 32.79 -19.10
CA SER A 472 5.89 33.43 -18.69
C SER A 472 6.09 34.64 -17.77
N ARG A 473 5.29 35.71 -17.93
CA ARG A 473 5.40 36.97 -17.14
C ARG A 473 5.26 36.75 -15.63
N SER A 474 4.34 35.87 -15.23
CA SER A 474 3.97 35.60 -13.83
C SER A 474 4.88 34.60 -13.12
N GLY A 475 6.01 34.19 -13.72
CA GLY A 475 6.88 33.16 -13.13
C GLY A 475 7.44 33.47 -11.73
N ASN A 476 7.43 34.74 -11.31
CA ASN A 476 7.87 35.16 -9.97
C ASN A 476 6.75 35.14 -8.92
N LEU A 477 5.49 35.19 -9.33
CA LEU A 477 4.30 35.13 -8.46
C LEU A 477 3.65 33.77 -8.68
N ILE A 478 4.13 32.82 -7.88
CA ILE A 478 3.75 31.42 -7.79
C ILE A 478 2.24 31.20 -7.50
N GLN A 479 1.39 32.22 -7.47
CA GLN A 479 -0.04 32.08 -7.16
C GLN A 479 -0.99 32.49 -8.29
N ASP A 480 -0.51 33.08 -9.39
CA ASP A 480 -1.41 33.72 -10.34
C ASP A 480 -1.64 32.95 -11.64
N PHE A 481 -2.92 32.89 -12.00
CA PHE A 481 -3.49 32.31 -13.20
C PHE A 481 -2.90 32.95 -14.47
N VAL A 482 -2.77 32.16 -15.54
CA VAL A 482 -2.54 32.66 -16.91
C VAL A 482 -3.85 32.42 -17.67
N TYR A 483 -4.51 33.50 -18.12
CA TYR A 483 -5.81 33.47 -18.83
C TYR A 483 -6.95 32.70 -18.13
N GLY A 484 -7.05 32.78 -16.80
CA GLY A 484 -8.10 32.07 -16.04
C GLY A 484 -7.88 30.56 -15.89
N GLN A 485 -6.76 30.03 -16.38
CA GLN A 485 -6.30 28.66 -16.17
C GLN A 485 -5.12 28.62 -15.21
N ARG A 486 -5.02 27.55 -14.41
CA ARG A 486 -3.95 27.39 -13.43
C ARG A 486 -2.65 27.02 -14.14
N LEU A 487 -1.52 27.60 -13.72
CA LEU A 487 -0.16 27.22 -14.18
C LEU A 487 0.11 25.69 -14.10
N GLU A 488 -0.62 25.02 -13.21
CA GLU A 488 -0.67 23.56 -13.02
C GLU A 488 -1.00 22.82 -14.33
N GLU A 489 -1.88 23.36 -15.17
CA GLU A 489 -2.28 22.77 -16.46
C GLU A 489 -1.12 22.76 -17.46
N LEU A 490 -0.21 23.73 -17.36
CA LEU A 490 0.97 23.87 -18.21
C LEU A 490 2.15 22.99 -17.74
N GLY A 491 1.94 22.18 -16.71
CA GLY A 491 3.01 21.43 -16.06
C GLY A 491 3.90 22.29 -15.16
N ILE A 492 3.50 23.54 -14.83
CA ILE A 492 4.25 24.45 -13.95
C ILE A 492 3.57 24.44 -12.58
N ALA A 493 4.03 23.59 -11.67
CA ALA A 493 3.53 23.64 -10.31
C ALA A 493 4.12 24.86 -9.62
N PRO A 494 3.29 25.68 -8.96
CA PRO A 494 3.79 26.72 -8.09
C PRO A 494 4.71 26.08 -7.05
N HIS A 495 5.87 26.68 -6.81
CA HIS A 495 6.83 26.25 -5.80
C HIS A 495 6.18 26.35 -4.42
N MET A 496 5.33 25.39 -4.06
CA MET A 496 5.03 25.12 -2.67
C MET A 496 6.38 24.66 -2.11
N ALA A 497 7.12 25.57 -1.50
CA ALA A 497 8.16 25.22 -0.57
C ALA A 497 7.46 24.41 0.53
N ARG A 498 7.37 23.10 0.31
CA ARG A 498 6.91 22.14 1.30
C ARG A 498 8.06 21.93 2.28
N SER A 499 8.45 23.01 2.95
CA SER A 499 9.47 23.04 3.98
C SER A 499 8.78 22.64 5.29
N GLY A 500 9.03 21.41 5.72
CA GLY A 500 8.47 20.85 6.95
C GLY A 500 7.98 19.43 6.74
N SER A 501 7.92 18.68 7.84
CA SER A 501 7.02 17.55 8.03
C SER A 501 5.68 17.84 7.31
N MET A 502 5.36 17.11 6.25
CA MET A 502 4.07 17.23 5.53
C MET A 502 3.21 15.98 5.73
N THR A 503 3.37 15.38 6.90
CA THR A 503 2.60 14.25 7.38
C THR A 503 1.20 14.76 7.69
N ASN A 504 0.24 14.50 6.81
CA ASN A 504 -1.12 14.97 7.04
C ASN A 504 -1.92 13.92 7.82
N ASP A 505 -2.63 14.37 8.84
CA ASP A 505 -3.78 13.62 9.36
C ASP A 505 -4.78 13.45 8.22
N MET A 506 -5.28 12.24 8.04
CA MET A 506 -6.34 12.00 7.09
C MET A 506 -7.65 12.45 7.72
N GLU A 507 -8.27 13.51 7.17
CA GLU A 507 -9.58 14.02 7.62
C GLU A 507 -10.65 12.93 7.68
N ARG A 508 -10.58 11.99 6.74
CA ARG A 508 -11.36 10.75 6.75
C ARG A 508 -10.39 9.58 6.65
N ALA A 509 -10.46 8.68 7.63
CA ALA A 509 -9.73 7.42 7.57
C ALA A 509 -10.01 6.72 6.24
N PRO A 510 -9.00 6.12 5.59
CA PRO A 510 -9.20 5.46 4.31
C PRO A 510 -10.18 4.31 4.42
N PHE A 511 -10.24 3.66 5.58
CA PHE A 511 -11.28 2.75 6.02
C PHE A 511 -11.24 2.72 7.54
N ASP A 512 -12.34 2.29 8.15
CA ASP A 512 -12.38 2.10 9.58
C ASP A 512 -11.50 0.87 9.97
N PRO A 513 -10.41 1.03 10.75
CA PRO A 513 -9.72 -0.13 11.32
C PRO A 513 -10.62 -0.92 12.29
N SER A 514 -11.81 -0.42 12.61
CA SER A 514 -12.91 -0.97 13.42
C SER A 514 -14.12 -1.46 12.63
N ILE A 515 -13.99 -1.72 11.32
CA ILE A 515 -15.07 -2.03 10.33
C ILE A 515 -16.17 -3.04 10.76
N GLU A 516 -16.07 -3.66 11.93
CA GLU A 516 -17.15 -4.36 12.63
C GLU A 516 -18.38 -3.52 12.96
N GLU A 517 -18.28 -2.19 13.08
CA GLU A 517 -19.38 -1.41 13.65
C GLU A 517 -20.60 -1.18 12.72
N GLU A 518 -20.55 -1.49 11.42
CA GLU A 518 -21.66 -1.13 10.50
C GLU A 518 -22.38 -2.23 9.69
N GLU A 519 -21.89 -3.45 9.47
CA GLU A 519 -22.63 -4.35 8.53
C GLU A 519 -22.56 -5.87 8.76
N HIS A 520 -23.33 -6.44 9.72
CA HIS A 520 -23.49 -7.90 9.73
C HIS A 520 -24.87 -8.42 10.17
N ALA A 521 -25.87 -8.33 9.27
CA ALA A 521 -27.17 -9.00 9.42
C ALA A 521 -27.25 -10.41 8.80
N ASN A 522 -26.29 -10.87 7.99
CA ASN A 522 -26.50 -12.06 7.14
C ASN A 522 -25.40 -13.14 7.18
N LEU A 523 -24.55 -13.23 8.22
CA LEU A 523 -23.63 -14.40 8.40
C LEU A 523 -24.22 -15.49 9.30
N ALA A 524 -25.43 -15.30 9.80
CA ALA A 524 -26.15 -16.26 10.63
C ALA A 524 -27.12 -17.16 9.83
N ALA A 525 -27.14 -17.04 8.51
CA ALA A 525 -27.81 -17.99 7.63
C ALA A 525 -26.77 -18.99 7.11
N ASP A 526 -26.88 -20.21 7.61
CA ASP A 526 -26.13 -21.45 7.34
C ASP A 526 -24.88 -21.71 8.23
#